data_AF-A0AAQ3SFJ6-F1
#
_entry.id   AF-A0AAQ3SFJ6-F1
#
_cell.length_a   1.000
_cell.length_b   1.000
_cell.length_c   1.000
_cell.angle_alpha   90.00
_cell.angle_beta   90.00
_cell.angle_gamma   90.00
#
_symmetry.space_group_name_H-M   'P 1'
#
loop_
_entity.id
_entity.type
_entity.pdbx_description
1 polymer ?
#
loop_
_entity_poly.entity_id
_entity_poly.type
_entity_poly.pdbx_seq_one_letter_code
_entity_poly.pdbx_strand_id
1 'polypeptide(L)'
;MVVLKGSVPMAFGGTQEPAAYGELVSIGGLNPDVNKKLSAGIASILESKLSIPKSRFYLKFHDSKAHPAQEHAQSLGLRLERLDLLDLWASALVKDMCVVSWHAPLPVKD
;
A
#
# COMPACT_ATOMS: atom_id res chain seq x y z
N MET A 1 -6.30 3.01 -3.67
CA MET A 1 -5.47 2.74 -4.86
C MET A 1 -4.88 1.33 -4.81
N VAL A 2 -5.10 0.46 -5.77
CA VAL A 2 -4.43 -0.86 -5.76
C VAL A 2 -3.32 -0.87 -6.80
N VAL A 3 -2.13 -1.34 -6.43
CA VAL A 3 -0.98 -1.48 -7.33
C VAL A 3 -0.56 -2.95 -7.33
N LEU A 4 -0.58 -3.60 -8.49
CA LEU A 4 -0.15 -4.99 -8.64
C LEU A 4 1.07 -5.01 -9.57
N LYS A 5 2.19 -5.55 -9.07
CA LYS A 5 3.43 -5.74 -9.81
C LYS A 5 3.72 -7.23 -9.93
N GLY A 6 3.41 -7.81 -11.09
CA GLY A 6 3.81 -9.18 -11.41
C GLY A 6 5.30 -9.29 -11.75
N SER A 7 5.80 -10.53 -11.83
CA SER A 7 7.12 -10.86 -12.41
C SER A 7 8.31 -10.25 -11.67
N VAL A 8 8.19 -10.08 -10.35
CA VAL A 8 9.30 -9.64 -9.52
C VAL A 8 10.01 -10.86 -8.94
N PRO A 9 11.33 -10.99 -9.14
CA PRO A 9 12.11 -12.06 -8.53
C PRO A 9 11.94 -12.04 -7.01
N MET A 10 11.45 -13.15 -6.45
CA MET A 10 11.15 -13.27 -5.02
C MET A 10 11.44 -14.70 -4.55
N ALA A 11 11.98 -14.83 -3.35
CA ALA A 11 12.08 -16.09 -2.63
C ALA A 11 11.41 -15.95 -1.27
N PHE A 12 10.62 -16.95 -0.88
CA PHE A 12 9.97 -17.02 0.43
C PHE A 12 10.36 -18.35 1.08
N GLY A 13 10.96 -18.27 2.28
CA GLY A 13 11.48 -19.45 2.97
C GLY A 13 12.58 -20.18 2.17
N GLY A 14 13.33 -19.48 1.32
CA GLY A 14 14.38 -20.06 0.48
C GLY A 14 13.92 -20.68 -0.84
N THR A 15 12.60 -20.72 -1.13
CA THR A 15 12.07 -21.25 -2.41
C THR A 15 11.44 -20.14 -3.26
N GLN A 16 11.49 -20.31 -4.59
CA GLN A 16 10.91 -19.38 -5.57
C GLN A 16 9.46 -19.74 -5.98
N GLU A 17 8.82 -20.63 -5.22
CA GLU A 17 7.39 -20.93 -5.40
C GLU A 17 6.53 -19.68 -5.19
N PRO A 18 5.31 -19.63 -5.77
CA PRO A 18 4.41 -18.48 -5.68
C PRO A 18 4.33 -17.89 -4.27
N ALA A 19 4.65 -16.60 -4.15
CA ALA A 19 4.68 -15.87 -2.90
C ALA A 19 4.30 -14.41 -3.13
N ALA A 20 3.76 -13.75 -2.11
CA ALA A 20 3.41 -12.33 -2.20
C ALA A 20 3.99 -11.49 -1.07
N TYR A 21 4.36 -10.27 -1.42
CA TYR A 21 4.58 -9.20 -0.46
C TYR A 21 3.64 -8.06 -0.77
N GLY A 22 3.02 -7.51 0.28
CA GLY A 22 2.24 -6.31 0.14
C GLY A 22 2.38 -5.34 1.28
N GLU A 23 2.02 -4.10 0.97
CA GLU A 23 1.95 -2.99 1.91
C GLU A 23 0.54 -2.44 1.85
N LEU A 24 -0.04 -2.18 3.02
CA LEU A 24 -1.35 -1.56 3.19
C LEU A 24 -1.16 -0.29 4.01
N VAL A 25 -1.35 0.85 3.34
CA VAL A 25 -1.28 2.17 3.96
C VAL A 25 -2.69 2.68 4.21
N SER A 26 -2.95 3.16 5.43
CA SER A 26 -4.21 3.82 5.78
C SER A 26 -3.95 5.03 6.65
N ILE A 27 -4.86 6.02 6.60
CA ILE A 27 -4.83 7.18 7.49
C ILE A 27 -5.75 6.88 8.67
N GLY A 28 -5.20 6.34 9.76
CA GLY A 28 -5.97 5.85 10.89
C GLY A 28 -6.74 4.55 10.58
N GLY A 29 -7.40 4.01 11.60
CA GLY A 29 -8.31 2.85 11.46
C GLY A 29 -7.64 1.48 11.42
N LEU A 30 -6.31 1.41 11.37
CA LEU A 30 -5.57 0.15 11.51
C LEU A 30 -5.42 -0.21 12.99
N ASN A 31 -5.74 -1.45 13.31
CA ASN A 31 -5.60 -2.02 14.64
C ASN A 31 -5.47 -3.55 14.53
N PRO A 32 -5.08 -4.28 15.58
CA PRO A 32 -4.84 -5.72 15.49
C PRO A 32 -6.02 -6.54 14.94
N ASP A 33 -7.26 -6.19 15.29
CA ASP A 33 -8.44 -6.95 14.85
C ASP A 33 -8.82 -6.65 13.41
N VAL A 34 -8.74 -5.37 13.00
CA VAL A 34 -8.92 -4.96 11.60
C VAL A 34 -7.83 -5.57 10.73
N ASN A 35 -6.57 -5.55 11.16
CA ASN A 35 -5.45 -6.12 10.43
C ASN A 35 -5.62 -7.63 10.22
N LYS A 36 -6.10 -8.37 11.23
CA LYS A 36 -6.41 -9.81 11.07
C LYS A 36 -7.49 -10.05 10.01
N LYS A 37 -8.57 -9.28 10.02
CA LYS A 37 -9.67 -9.40 9.04
C LYS A 37 -9.18 -9.06 7.63
N LEU A 38 -8.42 -7.97 7.48
CA LEU A 38 -7.82 -7.55 6.22
C LEU A 38 -6.87 -8.62 5.69
N SER A 39 -5.94 -9.11 6.51
CA SER A 39 -5.02 -10.19 6.14
C SER A 39 -5.76 -11.44 5.68
N ALA A 40 -6.84 -11.85 6.36
CA ALA A 40 -7.62 -13.03 5.98
C ALA A 40 -8.34 -12.86 4.63
N GLY A 41 -8.96 -11.70 4.40
CA GLY A 41 -9.60 -11.39 3.12
C GLY A 41 -8.61 -11.36 1.97
N ILE A 42 -7.48 -10.71 2.20
CA ILE A 42 -6.34 -10.65 1.29
C ILE A 42 -5.80 -12.04 0.95
N ALA A 43 -5.55 -12.88 1.95
CA ALA A 43 -5.02 -14.22 1.77
C ALA A 43 -5.94 -15.05 0.88
N SER A 44 -7.25 -14.88 1.06
CA SER A 44 -8.29 -15.56 0.25
C SER A 44 -8.31 -15.07 -1.20
N ILE A 45 -8.07 -13.78 -1.44
CA ILE A 45 -7.95 -13.23 -2.79
C ILE A 45 -6.69 -13.77 -3.47
N LEU A 46 -5.55 -13.74 -2.78
CA LEU A 46 -4.28 -14.26 -3.30
C LEU A 46 -4.35 -15.73 -3.68
N GLU A 47 -4.97 -16.56 -2.84
CA GLU A 47 -5.16 -17.98 -3.09
C GLU A 47 -6.10 -18.20 -4.29
N SER A 48 -7.27 -17.57 -4.30
CA SER A 48 -8.30 -17.82 -5.31
C SER A 48 -8.03 -17.20 -6.68
N LYS A 49 -7.31 -16.08 -6.73
CA LYS A 49 -7.08 -15.33 -7.98
C LYS A 49 -5.67 -15.46 -8.52
N LEU A 50 -4.68 -15.64 -7.66
CA LEU A 50 -3.26 -15.65 -8.05
C LEU A 50 -2.58 -16.99 -7.73
N SER A 51 -3.29 -17.98 -7.19
CA SER A 51 -2.74 -19.29 -6.82
C SER A 51 -1.56 -19.20 -5.83
N ILE A 52 -1.55 -18.17 -4.99
CA ILE A 52 -0.52 -17.99 -3.94
C ILE A 52 -1.05 -18.57 -2.63
N PRO A 53 -0.36 -19.56 -2.02
CA PRO A 53 -0.80 -20.14 -0.76
C PRO A 53 -0.88 -19.09 0.36
N LYS A 54 -1.89 -19.20 1.23
CA LYS A 54 -2.08 -18.30 2.39
C LYS A 54 -0.89 -18.28 3.36
N SER A 55 -0.05 -19.30 3.35
CA SER A 55 1.18 -19.38 4.17
C SER A 55 2.39 -18.68 3.55
N ARG A 56 2.32 -18.25 2.29
CA ARG A 56 3.44 -17.72 1.50
C ARG A 56 3.28 -16.23 1.17
N PHE A 57 2.77 -15.44 2.11
CA PHE A 57 2.73 -14.00 1.93
C PHE A 57 3.00 -13.23 3.21
N TYR A 58 3.49 -12.00 3.05
CA TYR A 58 3.58 -11.00 4.11
C TYR A 58 2.79 -9.76 3.72
N LEU A 59 2.14 -9.15 4.71
CA LEU A 59 1.45 -7.89 4.58
C LEU A 59 1.92 -6.92 5.65
N LYS A 60 2.50 -5.80 5.22
CA LYS A 60 2.96 -4.74 6.10
C LYS A 60 1.88 -3.67 6.22
N PHE A 61 1.48 -3.40 7.45
CA PHE A 61 0.48 -2.37 7.76
C PHE A 61 1.19 -1.06 8.12
N HIS A 62 0.78 0.01 7.46
CA HIS A 62 1.29 1.36 7.68
C HIS A 62 0.13 2.27 8.08
N ASP A 63 0.08 2.61 9.37
CA ASP A 63 -0.86 3.59 9.89
C ASP A 63 -0.23 4.98 9.83
N SER A 64 -0.62 5.75 8.82
CA SER A 64 -0.20 7.13 8.67
C SER A 64 -1.07 8.00 9.56
N LYS A 65 -0.45 8.79 10.43
CA LYS A 65 -1.18 9.84 11.14
C LYS A 65 -1.69 10.83 10.10
N ALA A 66 -2.96 11.22 10.19
CA ALA A 66 -3.41 12.45 9.57
C ALA A 66 -2.57 13.57 10.18
N HIS A 67 -1.55 14.04 9.45
CA HIS A 67 -1.00 15.34 9.78
C HIS A 67 -2.18 16.30 9.64
N PRO A 68 -2.52 17.12 10.65
CA PRO A 68 -3.37 18.26 10.40
C PRO A 68 -2.63 19.07 9.33
N ALA A 69 -3.09 18.99 8.08
CA ALA A 69 -2.58 19.82 7.02
C ALA A 69 -2.88 21.24 7.46
N GLN A 70 -1.84 21.97 7.87
CA GLN A 70 -1.80 23.42 7.95
C GLN A 70 -3.01 24.09 8.62
N GLU A 71 -2.98 24.17 9.95
CA GLU A 71 -3.47 25.39 10.63
C GLU A 71 -2.34 26.41 10.85
N HIS A 72 -1.23 26.28 10.12
CA HIS A 72 -0.10 27.23 10.09
C HIS A 72 -0.03 28.00 8.76
N ALA A 73 -1.18 28.44 8.24
CA ALA A 73 -1.26 29.44 7.18
C ALA A 73 -1.96 30.73 7.64
N GLN A 74 -1.99 31.02 8.94
CA GLN A 74 -2.54 32.28 9.47
C GLN A 74 -1.54 33.20 10.21
N SER A 75 -0.23 32.92 10.22
CA SER A 75 0.71 33.87 10.87
C SER A 75 1.97 34.27 10.09
N LEU A 76 2.15 33.87 8.83
CA LEU A 76 3.32 34.31 8.06
C LEU A 76 2.84 35.04 6.81
N GLY A 77 2.77 36.36 6.92
CA GLY A 77 2.55 37.28 5.80
C GLY A 77 3.68 37.23 4.79
N LEU A 78 3.72 36.16 3.99
CA LEU A 78 4.64 36.00 2.87
C LEU A 78 3.86 35.89 1.57
N ARG A 79 4.16 36.86 0.71
CA ARG A 79 3.62 37.12 -0.63
C ARG A 79 3.87 35.90 -1.54
N LEU A 80 2.79 35.29 -2.02
CA LEU A 80 2.82 34.17 -2.97
C LEU A 80 3.41 34.60 -4.33
N GLU A 81 4.64 34.19 -4.62
CA GLU A 81 5.17 34.14 -5.99
C GLU A 81 4.97 32.72 -6.54
N ARG A 82 3.76 32.52 -7.08
CA ARG A 82 3.39 31.66 -8.21
C ARG A 82 4.40 30.56 -8.63
N LEU A 83 4.57 29.49 -7.83
CA LEU A 83 5.15 28.22 -8.32
C LEU A 83 4.71 26.93 -7.60
N ASP A 84 3.63 26.89 -6.81
CA ASP A 84 3.31 25.68 -6.02
C ASP A 84 1.87 25.14 -6.21
N LEU A 85 1.29 25.26 -7.41
CA LEU A 85 -0.05 24.67 -7.68
C LEU A 85 0.01 23.18 -8.09
N LEU A 86 1.13 22.70 -8.61
CA LEU A 86 1.33 21.28 -8.93
C LEU A 86 1.61 20.43 -7.68
N ASP A 87 2.32 20.98 -6.69
CA ASP A 87 2.63 20.27 -5.43
C ASP A 87 1.43 20.18 -4.49
N LEU A 88 0.55 21.19 -4.49
CA LEU A 88 -0.72 21.12 -3.75
C LEU A 88 -1.70 20.10 -4.35
N TRP A 89 -1.72 19.95 -5.68
CA TRP A 89 -2.57 18.94 -6.33
C TRP A 89 -2.03 17.53 -6.10
N ALA A 90 -0.70 17.35 -6.11
CA ALA A 90 -0.06 16.09 -5.74
C ALA A 90 -0.39 15.67 -4.30
N SER A 91 -0.47 16.62 -3.37
CA SER A 91 -0.85 16.34 -1.96
C SER A 91 -2.35 16.09 -1.77
N ALA A 92 -3.21 16.71 -2.59
CA ALA A 92 -4.66 16.50 -2.52
C ALA A 92 -5.10 15.14 -3.10
N LEU A 93 -4.38 14.59 -4.09
CA LEU A 93 -4.70 13.28 -4.66
C LEU A 93 -4.40 12.09 -3.74
N VAL A 94 -3.62 12.29 -2.68
CA VAL A 94 -3.17 11.22 -1.77
C VAL A 94 -4.19 10.90 -0.68
N LYS A 95 -5.26 11.70 -0.52
CA LYS A 95 -6.20 11.59 0.60
C LYS A 95 -7.10 10.35 0.59
N ASP A 96 -7.23 9.63 -0.52
CA ASP A 96 -8.07 8.42 -0.63
C ASP A 96 -7.32 7.18 -1.17
N MET A 97 -5.99 7.14 -1.01
CA MET A 97 -5.21 6.00 -1.50
C MET A 97 -4.90 5.00 -0.38
N CYS A 98 -5.84 4.07 -0.12
CA CYS A 98 -5.46 2.77 0.41
C CYS A 98 -4.58 2.11 -0.65
N VAL A 99 -3.24 2.26 -0.56
CA VAL A 99 -2.27 1.65 -1.48
C VAL A 99 -2.09 0.21 -1.08
N VAL A 100 -2.62 -0.71 -1.85
CA VAL A 100 -2.34 -2.14 -1.68
C VAL A 100 -1.38 -2.54 -2.79
N SER A 101 -0.09 -2.63 -2.46
CA SER A 101 0.94 -3.10 -3.38
C SER A 101 1.00 -4.62 -3.33
N TRP A 102 0.95 -5.32 -4.46
CA TRP A 102 1.04 -6.78 -4.54
C TRP A 102 2.19 -7.20 -5.44
N HIS A 103 2.92 -8.25 -5.06
CA HIS A 103 3.92 -8.89 -5.91
C HIS A 103 3.54 -10.37 -6.10
N ALA A 104 3.42 -10.85 -7.34
CA ALA A 104 3.04 -12.24 -7.65
C ALA A 104 3.97 -12.86 -8.72
N PRO A 105 4.51 -14.07 -8.52
CA PRO A 105 5.27 -14.79 -9.54
C PRO A 105 4.35 -15.44 -10.58
N LEU A 106 4.75 -15.38 -11.86
CA LEU A 106 4.14 -16.16 -12.94
C LEU A 106 4.86 -17.51 -13.10
N PRO A 107 4.21 -18.52 -13.72
CA PRO A 107 4.86 -19.78 -14.04
C PRO A 107 5.91 -19.57 -15.14
N VAL A 108 7.10 -20.11 -14.91
CA VAL A 108 8.18 -20.17 -15.90
C VAL A 108 7.74 -21.12 -17.01
N LYS A 109 7.72 -20.64 -18.26
CA LYS A 109 7.66 -21.50 -19.45
C LYS A 109 9.09 -21.85 -19.84
N ASP A 110 9.35 -23.16 -19.97
CA ASP A 110 10.57 -23.72 -20.54
C ASP A 110 10.86 -23.19 -21.96
#